data_AF-A0A8E0VV43-F1
#
_entry.id   AF-A0A8E0VV43-F1
#
_cell.length_a   1.000
_cell.length_b   1.000
_cell.length_c   1.000
_cell.angle_alpha   90.00
_cell.angle_beta   90.00
_cell.angle_gamma   90.00
#
_symmetry.space_group_name_H-M   'P 1'
#
loop_
_entity.id
_entity.type
_entity.pdbx_description
1 polymer ?
#
loop_
_entity_poly.entity_id
_entity_poly.type
_entity_poly.pdbx_seq_one_letter_code
_entity_poly.pdbx_strand_id
1 'polypeptide(L)'
;MHFEELKTVGEISKELNISDWIILDLFKSQNVDKLSFQELSKRRRTKDFAFLYDLHFNKKMSLKEISRAFDYSPPYIRQVFKDQGIKHLTFKNQYKN
;
A
#
# COMPACT_ATOMS: atom_id res chain seq x y z
N MET A 1 -14.01 -7.42 -7.55
CA MET A 1 -13.29 -8.46 -6.78
C MET A 1 -11.76 -8.35 -6.86
N HIS A 2 -11.01 -8.90 -7.84
CA HIS A 2 -9.53 -8.88 -7.73
C HIS A 2 -8.85 -7.52 -7.96
N PHE A 3 -9.47 -6.62 -8.73
CA PHE A 3 -8.96 -5.25 -8.94
C PHE A 3 -9.10 -4.34 -7.70
N GLU A 4 -10.05 -4.62 -6.81
CA GLU A 4 -10.30 -3.83 -5.58
C GLU A 4 -9.34 -4.19 -4.45
N GLU A 5 -8.85 -5.43 -4.46
CA GLU A 5 -7.85 -5.94 -3.52
C GLU A 5 -6.41 -5.69 -4.01
N LEU A 6 -6.25 -5.19 -5.25
CA LEU A 6 -4.97 -4.85 -5.85
C LEU A 6 -3.97 -6.02 -5.81
N LYS A 7 -4.47 -7.25 -5.96
CA LYS A 7 -3.66 -8.48 -5.94
C LYS A 7 -2.84 -8.60 -7.22
N THR A 8 -1.61 -9.08 -7.07
CA THR A 8 -0.73 -9.47 -8.17
C THR A 8 -1.19 -10.80 -8.78
N VAL A 9 -0.80 -11.06 -10.02
CA VAL A 9 -1.08 -12.37 -10.68
C VAL A 9 -0.59 -13.54 -9.83
N GLY A 10 0.58 -13.42 -9.19
CA GLY A 10 1.12 -14.46 -8.32
C GLY A 10 0.32 -14.66 -7.03
N GLU A 11 -0.26 -13.60 -6.46
CA GLU A 11 -1.16 -13.73 -5.31
C GLU A 11 -2.48 -14.40 -5.71
N ILE A 12 -3.05 -14.04 -6.87
CA ILE A 12 -4.26 -14.66 -7.43
C ILE A 12 -4.00 -16.15 -7.73
N SER A 13 -2.84 -16.46 -8.31
CA SER A 13 -2.37 -17.81 -8.62
C SER A 13 -2.29 -18.69 -7.38
N LYS A 14 -1.69 -18.18 -6.30
CA LYS A 14 -1.61 -18.89 -5.02
C LYS A 14 -2.97 -19.10 -4.37
N GLU A 15 -3.84 -18.10 -4.43
CA GLU A 15 -5.16 -18.15 -3.81
C GLU A 15 -6.11 -19.10 -4.54
N LEU A 16 -6.10 -19.07 -5.87
CA LEU A 16 -6.96 -19.91 -6.71
C LEU A 16 -6.32 -21.26 -7.04
N ASN A 17 -5.04 -21.46 -6.71
CA ASN A 17 -4.23 -22.60 -7.11
C ASN A 17 -4.25 -22.83 -8.63
N ILE A 18 -4.16 -21.74 -9.40
CA ILE A 18 -4.20 -21.72 -10.87
C ILE A 18 -2.90 -21.13 -11.38
N SER A 19 -2.33 -21.70 -12.46
CA SER A 19 -1.11 -21.18 -13.06
C SER A 19 -1.25 -19.73 -13.52
N ASP A 20 -0.21 -18.92 -13.28
CA ASP A 20 -0.11 -17.53 -13.73
C ASP A 20 -0.45 -17.34 -15.21
N TRP A 21 -0.09 -18.31 -16.07
CA TRP A 21 -0.39 -18.27 -17.50
C TRP A 21 -1.89 -18.26 -17.81
N ILE A 22 -2.68 -19.03 -17.06
CA ILE A 22 -4.14 -19.08 -17.22
C ILE A 22 -4.76 -17.74 -16.81
N ILE A 23 -4.24 -17.13 -15.74
CA ILE A 23 -4.71 -15.81 -15.28
C ILE A 23 -4.37 -14.72 -16.31
N LEU A 24 -3.17 -14.76 -16.90
CA LEU A 24 -2.76 -13.84 -17.95
C LEU A 24 -3.60 -14.00 -19.21
N ASP A 25 -3.94 -15.23 -19.57
CA ASP A 25 -4.81 -15.52 -20.71
C ASP A 25 -6.23 -15.01 -20.47
N LEU A 26 -6.76 -15.21 -19.25
CA LEU A 26 -8.04 -14.66 -18.83
C LEU A 26 -8.06 -13.12 -18.91
N PHE A 27 -7.01 -12.44 -18.45
CA PHE A 27 -6.92 -10.98 -18.56
C PHE A 27 -6.97 -10.51 -20.02
N LYS A 28 -6.23 -11.18 -20.92
CA LYS A 28 -6.28 -10.90 -22.36
C LYS A 28 -7.66 -11.16 -22.94
N SER A 29 -8.30 -12.28 -22.58
CA SER A 29 -9.63 -12.67 -23.09
C SER A 29 -10.71 -11.64 -22.75
N GLN A 30 -10.53 -10.92 -21.64
CA GLN A 30 -11.46 -9.90 -21.16
C GLN A 30 -11.06 -8.47 -21.58
N ASN A 31 -10.03 -8.31 -22.42
CA ASN A 31 -9.44 -7.00 -22.78
C ASN A 31 -9.06 -6.15 -21.56
N VAL A 32 -8.56 -6.80 -20.51
CA VAL A 32 -8.11 -6.13 -19.30
C VAL A 32 -6.60 -6.12 -19.24
N ASP A 33 -6.00 -4.93 -19.29
CA ASP A 33 -4.57 -4.80 -19.13
C ASP A 33 -4.14 -5.12 -17.70
N LYS A 34 -3.06 -5.89 -17.59
CA LYS A 34 -2.41 -6.15 -16.31
C LYS A 34 -1.82 -4.85 -15.79
N LEU A 35 -2.24 -4.44 -14.60
CA LEU A 35 -1.58 -3.35 -13.88
C LEU A 35 -0.12 -3.70 -13.63
N SER A 36 0.77 -2.75 -13.94
CA SER A 36 2.18 -2.91 -13.60
C SER A 36 2.35 -3.01 -12.09
N PHE A 37 3.43 -3.65 -11.65
CA PHE A 37 3.77 -3.73 -10.22
C PHE A 37 3.87 -2.33 -9.58
N GLN A 38 4.33 -1.34 -10.35
CA GLN A 38 4.45 0.05 -9.91
C GLN A 38 3.07 0.69 -9.66
N GLU A 39 2.13 0.50 -10.59
CA GLU A 39 0.76 1.02 -10.45
C GLU A 39 0.00 0.33 -9.32
N LEU A 40 0.12 -0.99 -9.19
CA LEU A 40 -0.43 -1.74 -8.06
C LEU A 40 0.08 -1.19 -6.74
N SER A 41 1.41 -1.01 -6.63
CA SER A 41 2.04 -0.47 -5.43
C SER A 41 1.58 0.95 -5.12
N LYS A 42 1.41 1.81 -6.13
CA LYS A 42 0.91 3.17 -5.97
C LYS A 42 -0.55 3.19 -5.51
N ARG A 43 -1.40 2.34 -6.08
CA ARG A 43 -2.81 2.21 -5.68
C ARG A 43 -2.94 1.67 -4.25
N ARG A 44 -2.12 0.68 -3.86
CA ARG A 44 -2.10 0.14 -2.49
C ARG A 44 -1.76 1.25 -1.48
N ARG A 45 -0.68 1.99 -1.75
CA ARG A 45 -0.30 3.15 -0.92
C ARG A 45 -1.37 4.24 -0.86
N THR A 46 -2.08 4.47 -1.96
CA THR A 46 -3.18 5.45 -1.99
C THR A 46 -4.34 5.01 -1.10
N LYS A 47 -4.67 3.72 -1.07
CA LYS A 47 -5.70 3.15 -0.18
C LYS A 47 -5.30 3.30 1.29
N ASP A 48 -4.04 3.05 1.62
CA ASP A 48 -3.52 3.15 2.98
C ASP A 48 -3.36 4.59 3.47
N PHE A 49 -3.38 5.58 2.57
CA PHE A 49 -3.11 6.97 2.90
C PHE A 49 -4.06 7.53 3.95
N ALA A 50 -5.37 7.36 3.80
CA ALA A 50 -6.35 7.93 4.72
C ALA A 50 -6.14 7.43 6.16
N PHE A 51 -5.85 6.14 6.31
CA PHE A 51 -5.58 5.51 7.59
C PHE A 51 -4.26 6.00 8.21
N LEU A 52 -3.18 5.98 7.42
CA LEU A 52 -1.87 6.45 7.89
C LEU A 52 -1.87 7.94 8.20
N TYR A 53 -2.65 8.74 7.46
CA TYR A 53 -2.83 10.16 7.71
C TYR A 53 -3.53 10.40 9.06
N ASP A 54 -4.62 9.70 9.34
CA ASP A 54 -5.31 9.80 10.63
C ASP A 54 -4.38 9.45 11.80
N LEU A 55 -3.63 8.35 11.69
CA LEU A 55 -2.69 7.93 12.73
C LEU A 55 -1.57 8.97 12.95
N HIS A 56 -0.99 9.50 11.88
CA HIS A 56 0.18 10.36 11.98
C HIS A 56 -0.18 11.81 12.30
N PHE A 57 -1.21 12.37 11.68
CA PHE A 57 -1.57 13.79 11.79
C PHE A 57 -2.65 14.04 12.85
N ASN A 58 -3.71 13.22 12.91
CA ASN A 58 -4.80 13.43 13.88
C ASN A 58 -4.43 12.85 15.26
N LYS A 59 -3.97 11.60 15.29
CA LYS A 59 -3.58 10.88 16.52
C LYS A 59 -2.14 11.14 16.96
N LYS A 60 -1.37 11.89 16.18
CA LYS A 60 0.03 12.27 16.47
C LYS A 60 0.95 11.08 16.78
N MET A 61 0.72 9.93 16.17
CA MET A 61 1.62 8.79 16.29
C MET A 61 2.87 9.02 15.43
N SER A 62 4.03 8.71 15.99
CA SER A 62 5.29 8.66 15.25
C SER A 62 5.29 7.48 14.26
N LEU A 63 6.11 7.59 13.21
CA LEU A 63 6.25 6.49 12.24
C LEU A 63 6.70 5.17 12.89
N LYS A 64 7.48 5.25 13.98
CA LYS A 64 7.94 4.07 14.73
C LYS A 64 6.79 3.41 15.49
N GLU A 65 5.90 4.20 16.09
CA GLU A 65 4.72 3.69 16.79
C GLU A 65 3.73 3.06 15.80
N ILE A 66 3.47 3.72 14.67
CA ILE A 66 2.64 3.16 13.60
C ILE A 66 3.23 1.84 13.10
N SER A 67 4.55 1.79 12.90
CA SER A 67 5.24 0.59 12.46
C SER A 67 5.11 -0.58 13.43
N ARG A 68 5.22 -0.32 14.74
CA ARG A 68 5.06 -1.35 15.78
C ARG A 68 3.62 -1.83 15.92
N ALA A 69 2.65 -0.95 15.73
CA ALA A 69 1.24 -1.26 15.98
C ALA A 69 0.53 -1.91 14.78
N PHE A 70 0.94 -1.58 13.55
CA PHE A 70 0.20 -1.93 12.33
C PHE A 70 1.06 -2.63 11.27
N ASP A 71 2.27 -3.08 11.65
CA ASP A 71 3.22 -3.82 10.79
C ASP A 71 3.63 -3.09 9.48
N TYR A 72 3.47 -1.77 9.45
CA TYR A 72 3.94 -0.96 8.33
C TYR A 72 5.41 -0.58 8.51
N SER A 73 6.23 -0.71 7.47
CA SER A 73 7.61 -0.23 7.56
C SER A 73 7.67 1.30 7.53
N PRO A 74 8.54 1.97 8.32
CA PRO A 74 8.69 3.43 8.28
C PRO A 74 9.03 3.99 6.88
N PRO A 75 9.87 3.31 6.05
CA PRO A 75 10.06 3.70 4.65
C PRO A 75 8.76 3.68 3.83
N TYR A 76 7.92 2.65 4.00
CA TYR A 76 6.64 2.54 3.30
C TYR A 76 5.71 3.71 3.65
N ILE A 77 5.55 4.01 4.95
CA ILE A 77 4.70 5.12 5.41
C ILE A 77 5.18 6.46 4.83
N ARG A 78 6.51 6.68 4.80
CA ARG A 78 7.08 7.88 4.15
C ARG A 78 6.75 7.94 2.67
N GLN A 79 6.82 6.82 1.96
CA GLN A 79 6.48 6.77 0.55
C GLN A 79 5.00 7.05 0.31
N VAL A 80 4.10 6.56 1.17
CA VAL A 80 2.66 6.84 1.11
C VAL A 80 2.39 8.35 1.16
N PHE A 81 3.01 9.05 2.12
CA PHE A 81 2.85 10.50 2.23
C PHE A 81 3.51 11.26 1.08
N LYS A 82 4.71 10.82 0.66
CA LYS A 82 5.43 11.41 -0.47
C LYS A 82 4.64 11.32 -1.77
N ASP A 83 3.97 10.20 -2.02
CA ASP A 83 3.14 9.99 -3.21
C ASP A 83 1.94 10.95 -3.28
N GLN A 84 1.48 11.45 -2.13
CA GLN A 84 0.42 12.47 -2.02
C GLN A 84 0.96 13.90 -1.91
N GLY A 85 2.27 14.09 -2.08
CA GLY A 85 2.92 15.40 -1.99
C GLY A 85 3.08 15.94 -0.55
N ILE A 86 2.83 15.10 0.46
CA ILE A 86 2.87 15.52 1.87
C ILE A 86 4.21 15.12 2.47
N LYS A 87 4.88 16.09 3.10
CA LYS A 87 6.05 15.82 3.94
C LYS A 87 5.56 15.32 5.30
N HIS A 88 5.94 14.10 5.67
CA HIS A 88 5.72 13.60 7.03
C HIS A 88 6.33 14.55 8.07
N LEU A 89 5.72 14.62 9.25
CA LEU A 89 6.24 15.43 10.34
C LEU A 89 7.52 14.76 10.87
N THR A 90 8.65 15.46 10.79
CA THR A 90 9.83 15.09 11.56
C THR A 90 9.49 15.26 13.03
N PHE A 91 9.10 14.18 13.71
CA PHE A 91 8.97 14.13 15.16
C PHE A 91 10.36 14.40 15.77
N LYS A 92 10.74 15.67 15.90
CA LYS A 92 11.74 16.12 16.88
C LYS A 92 11.04 16.00 18.23
N ASN A 93 11.38 14.95 18.98
CA ASN A 93 11.06 14.71 20.40
C ASN A 93 10.09 15.73 21.01
N GLN A 94 8.81 15.37 21.08
CA GLN A 94 7.84 16.08 21.95
C GLN A 94 8.00 15.71 23.43
N TYR A 95 8.98 14.88 23.79
CA TYR A 95 9.44 14.70 25.17
C TYR A 95 10.70 15.55 25.41
N LYS A 96 10.53 16.87 25.39
CA LYS A 96 11.31 17.78 26.23
C LYS A 96 10.33 18.32 27.28
N ASN A 97 10.22 17.60 28.38
CA ASN A 97 9.93 18.16 29.71
C ASN A 97 11.03 17.62 30.62
#